data_AF-A0A4R1Y1K8-F1
#
_entry.id   AF-A0A4R1Y1K8-F1
#
_cell.length_a   1.000
_cell.length_b   1.000
_cell.length_c   1.000
_cell.angle_alpha   90.00
_cell.angle_beta   90.00
_cell.angle_gamma   90.00
#
_symmetry.space_group_name_H-M   'P 1'
#
loop_
_entity.id
_entity.type
_entity.pdbx_description
1 polymer ?
#
loop_
_entity_poly.entity_id
_entity_poly.type
_entity_poly.pdbx_seq_one_letter_code
_entity_poly.pdbx_strand_id
1 'polypeptide(L)'
;MNQPRDPYSFQVPDQPQDQFKSLTLILYVLYIVAIFSAGILAVIALIINYVKLDAVQGSLYASHFKWQIRTFWWYLIWNVIAWIPFIFLFFTTDHPSAFVGVALGGMVFCIGLMTVSWIWIVYRAIRGMLALSENKPMYSMQ
;
A
#
# COMPACT_ATOMS: atom_id res chain seq x y z
N MET A 1 -15.67 41.54 35.89
CA MET A 1 -16.56 40.34 35.91
C MET A 1 -15.68 39.12 35.73
N ASN A 2 -15.45 38.35 36.79
CA ASN A 2 -14.68 37.11 36.74
C ASN A 2 -15.64 35.98 36.33
N GLN A 3 -15.42 35.38 35.16
CA GLN A 3 -16.22 34.23 34.73
C GLN A 3 -16.06 33.08 35.73
N PRO A 4 -17.15 32.37 36.11
CA PRO A 4 -17.07 31.19 36.94
C PRO A 4 -16.26 30.11 36.21
N ARG A 5 -15.20 29.59 36.84
CA ARG A 5 -14.46 28.44 36.30
C ARG A 5 -15.37 27.22 36.32
N ASP A 6 -15.59 26.62 35.16
CA ASP A 6 -16.37 25.41 35.02
C ASP A 6 -15.59 24.23 35.62
N PRO A 7 -16.13 23.52 36.63
CA PRO A 7 -15.41 22.41 37.25
C PRO A 7 -15.36 21.15 36.36
N TYR A 8 -15.89 21.22 35.14
CA TYR A 8 -16.04 20.11 34.19
C TYR A 8 -15.50 20.42 32.79
N SER A 9 -14.54 21.33 32.64
CA SER A 9 -13.76 21.40 31.40
C SER A 9 -12.83 20.17 31.37
N PHE A 10 -13.34 19.08 30.78
CA PHE A 10 -12.49 17.95 30.41
C PHE A 10 -11.42 18.48 29.46
N GLN A 11 -10.20 18.63 29.98
CA GLN A 11 -9.02 18.95 29.20
C GLN A 11 -8.78 17.75 28.27
N VAL A 12 -9.39 17.79 27.08
CA VAL A 12 -8.94 16.94 25.98
C VAL A 12 -7.45 17.27 25.85
N PRO A 13 -6.55 16.29 25.97
CA PRO A 13 -5.13 16.55 25.79
C PRO A 13 -4.98 17.28 24.46
N ASP A 14 -4.34 18.44 24.47
CA ASP A 14 -4.02 19.19 23.26
C ASP A 14 -2.98 18.36 22.49
N GLN A 15 -3.46 17.33 21.79
CA GLN A 15 -2.65 16.58 20.86
C GLN A 15 -2.15 17.61 19.85
N PRO A 16 -0.82 17.71 19.62
CA PRO A 16 -0.27 18.74 18.78
C PRO A 16 -1.07 18.80 17.48
N GLN A 17 -1.68 19.95 17.19
CA GLN A 17 -2.58 20.11 16.04
C GLN A 17 -1.89 19.69 14.71
N ASP A 18 -0.56 19.67 14.72
CA ASP A 18 0.36 19.19 13.69
C ASP A 18 0.27 17.68 13.43
N GLN A 19 -0.01 16.87 14.46
CA GLN A 19 -0.18 15.42 14.37
C GLN A 19 -1.46 15.07 13.61
N PHE A 20 -2.57 15.77 13.87
CA PHE A 20 -3.82 15.59 13.13
C PHE A 20 -3.68 16.10 11.69
N LYS A 21 -3.01 17.25 11.47
CA LYS A 21 -2.72 17.75 10.12
C LYS A 21 -1.90 16.74 9.30
N SER A 22 -0.85 16.17 9.89
CA SER A 22 -0.01 15.17 9.23
C SER A 22 -0.81 13.91 8.88
N LEU A 23 -1.64 13.42 9.80
CA LEU A 23 -2.49 12.26 9.58
C LEU A 23 -3.53 12.51 8.48
N THR A 24 -4.17 13.67 8.46
CA THR A 24 -5.11 14.06 7.40
C THR A 24 -4.42 14.20 6.04
N LEU A 25 -3.21 14.77 6.00
CA LEU A 25 -2.41 14.86 4.76
C LEU A 25 -2.03 13.48 4.22
N ILE A 26 -1.61 12.58 5.11
CA ILE A 26 -1.30 11.19 4.76
C ILE A 26 -2.52 10.50 4.16
N LEU A 27 -3.71 10.66 4.75
CA LEU A 27 -4.95 10.09 4.25
C LEU A 27 -5.34 10.63 2.87
N TYR A 28 -5.21 11.95 2.66
CA TYR A 28 -5.48 12.57 1.36
C TYR A 28 -4.52 12.09 0.28
N VAL A 29 -3.22 12.01 0.57
CA VAL A 29 -2.22 11.46 -0.36
C VAL A 29 -2.53 9.99 -0.67
N LEU A 30 -2.91 9.19 0.34
CA LEU A 30 -3.34 7.81 0.15
C LEU A 30 -4.54 7.69 -0.80
N TYR A 31 -5.56 8.54 -0.63
CA TYR A 31 -6.74 8.53 -1.51
C TYR A 31 -6.41 8.93 -2.94
N ILE A 32 -5.61 9.98 -3.12
CA ILE A 32 -5.19 10.46 -4.45
C ILE A 32 -4.37 9.38 -5.15
N VAL A 33 -3.43 8.74 -4.46
CA VAL A 33 -2.59 7.68 -5.01
C VAL A 33 -3.38 6.39 -5.29
N ALA A 34 -4.37 6.06 -4.47
CA ALA A 34 -5.20 4.86 -4.62
C ALA A 34 -6.07 4.87 -5.89
N ILE A 35 -6.50 6.05 -6.32
CA ILE A 35 -7.42 6.21 -7.45
C ILE A 35 -6.68 6.24 -8.80
N PHE A 36 -5.44 6.74 -8.85
CA PHE A 36 -4.96 7.41 -10.07
C PHE A 36 -3.96 6.70 -10.99
N SER A 37 -3.72 5.38 -10.93
CA SER A 37 -2.77 4.87 -11.94
C SER A 37 -2.81 3.45 -12.45
N ALA A 38 -3.65 2.55 -11.95
CA ALA A 38 -3.59 1.13 -12.37
C ALA A 38 -2.14 0.57 -12.40
N GLY A 39 -1.23 1.12 -11.58
CA GLY A 39 0.19 0.78 -11.53
C GLY A 39 1.17 1.68 -12.30
N ILE A 40 0.74 2.60 -13.18
CA ILE A 40 1.66 3.42 -14.01
C ILE A 40 2.58 4.32 -13.16
N LEU A 41 2.04 5.00 -12.16
CA LEU A 41 2.85 5.84 -11.25
C LEU A 41 3.79 4.97 -10.39
N ALA A 42 3.38 3.73 -10.08
CA ALA A 42 4.23 2.79 -9.35
C ALA A 42 5.45 2.36 -10.19
N VAL A 43 5.31 2.25 -11.52
CA VAL A 43 6.44 1.97 -12.43
C VAL A 43 7.43 3.14 -12.45
N ILE A 44 6.94 4.38 -12.55
CA ILE A 44 7.82 5.57 -12.51
C ILE A 44 8.58 5.63 -11.17
N ALA A 45 7.88 5.43 -10.05
CA ALA A 45 8.50 5.37 -8.72
C ALA A 45 9.53 4.25 -8.62
N LEU A 46 9.26 3.08 -9.21
CA LEU A 46 10.21 1.96 -9.26
C LEU A 46 11.48 2.32 -10.04
N ILE A 47 11.34 2.96 -11.20
CA ILE A 47 12.49 3.40 -12.01
C ILE A 47 13.35 4.37 -11.22
N ILE A 48 12.74 5.39 -10.60
CA ILE A 48 13.46 6.35 -9.76
C ILE A 48 14.17 5.64 -8.61
N ASN A 49 13.51 4.67 -7.96
CA ASN A 49 14.11 3.91 -6.87
C ASN A 49 15.36 3.16 -7.30
N TYR A 50 15.36 2.52 -8.48
CA TYR A 50 16.57 1.85 -8.99
C TYR A 50 17.66 2.84 -9.39
N VAL A 51 17.31 3.91 -10.11
CA VAL A 51 18.27 4.90 -10.60
C VAL A 51 18.95 5.66 -9.46
N LYS A 52 18.20 5.97 -8.39
CA LYS A 52 18.71 6.73 -7.23
C LYS A 52 19.23 5.85 -6.10
N LEU A 53 19.12 4.52 -6.22
CA LEU A 53 19.54 3.59 -5.16
C LEU A 53 21.01 3.82 -4.77
N ASP A 54 21.88 3.97 -5.76
CA ASP A 54 23.32 4.17 -5.55
C ASP A 54 23.64 5.49 -4.87
N ALA A 55 22.87 6.54 -5.17
CA ALA A 55 23.04 7.86 -4.58
C ALA A 55 22.64 7.92 -3.09
N VAL A 56 21.84 6.96 -2.61
CA VAL A 56 21.39 6.89 -1.21
C VAL A 56 22.08 5.78 -0.42
N GLN A 57 23.04 5.05 -1.02
CA GLN A 57 23.79 4.02 -0.31
C GLN A 57 24.57 4.60 0.88
N GLY A 58 24.64 3.84 1.97
CA GLY A 58 25.21 4.31 3.24
C GLY A 58 24.28 5.20 4.08
N SER A 59 23.07 5.50 3.60
CA SER A 59 22.04 6.23 4.36
C SER A 59 20.88 5.34 4.80
N LEU A 60 20.12 5.83 5.78
CA LEU A 60 18.83 5.26 6.20
C LEU A 60 17.91 4.95 5.01
N TYR A 61 17.89 5.85 4.01
CA TYR A 61 16.98 5.80 2.88
C TYR A 61 17.23 4.60 1.96
N ALA A 62 18.46 4.07 1.89
CA ALA A 62 18.75 2.86 1.09
C ALA A 62 17.88 1.67 1.51
N SER A 63 17.62 1.51 2.81
CA SER A 63 16.76 0.44 3.32
C SER A 63 15.30 0.61 2.89
N HIS A 64 14.81 1.87 2.86
CA HIS A 64 13.47 2.23 2.42
C HIS A 64 13.28 2.02 0.92
N PHE A 65 14.27 2.39 0.11
CA PHE A 65 14.25 2.16 -1.35
C PHE A 65 14.18 0.67 -1.67
N LYS A 66 15.02 -0.16 -1.01
CA LYS A 66 14.96 -1.63 -1.16
C LYS A 66 13.62 -2.22 -0.72
N TRP A 67 13.00 -1.67 0.35
CA TRP A 67 11.68 -2.08 0.80
C TRP A 67 10.59 -1.78 -0.22
N GLN A 68 10.60 -0.57 -0.80
CA GLN A 68 9.64 -0.16 -1.83
C GLN A 68 9.77 -1.03 -3.08
N ILE A 69 10.99 -1.25 -3.58
CA ILE A 69 11.28 -2.12 -4.73
C ILE A 69 10.70 -3.53 -4.50
N ARG A 70 10.99 -4.14 -3.34
CA ARG A 70 10.49 -5.50 -3.03
C ARG A 70 8.97 -5.55 -2.92
N THR A 71 8.36 -4.49 -2.39
CA THR A 71 6.90 -4.38 -2.25
C THR A 71 6.23 -4.35 -3.63
N PHE A 72 6.80 -3.61 -4.58
CA PHE A 72 6.32 -3.58 -5.97
C PHE A 72 6.35 -4.97 -6.60
N TRP A 73 7.46 -5.70 -6.50
CA TRP A 73 7.58 -7.03 -7.12
C TRP A 73 6.61 -8.04 -6.51
N TRP A 74 6.43 -8.04 -5.19
CA TRP A 74 5.43 -8.89 -4.54
C TRP A 74 4.01 -8.54 -4.99
N TYR A 75 3.67 -7.25 -5.05
CA TYR A 75 2.37 -6.81 -5.55
C TYR A 75 2.14 -7.26 -7.01
N LEU A 76 3.15 -7.10 -7.87
CA LEU A 76 3.08 -7.54 -9.27
C LEU A 76 2.85 -9.06 -9.37
N ILE A 77 3.58 -9.86 -8.58
CA ILE A 77 3.42 -11.33 -8.54
C ILE A 77 1.99 -11.71 -8.14
N TRP A 78 1.44 -11.11 -7.08
CA TRP A 78 0.08 -11.43 -6.65
C TRP A 78 -0.98 -11.05 -7.70
N ASN A 79 -0.78 -9.95 -8.43
CA ASN A 79 -1.65 -9.58 -9.53
C ASN A 79 -1.56 -10.59 -10.69
N VAL A 80 -0.36 -11.05 -11.04
CA VAL A 80 -0.19 -12.09 -12.08
C VAL A 80 -0.84 -13.41 -11.65
N ILE A 81 -0.69 -13.81 -10.38
CA ILE A 81 -1.31 -15.02 -9.82
C ILE A 81 -2.84 -14.96 -9.89
N ALA A 82 -3.43 -13.77 -9.68
CA ALA A 82 -4.88 -13.59 -9.76
C ALA A 82 -5.46 -13.95 -11.14
N TRP A 83 -4.65 -13.94 -12.21
CA TRP A 83 -5.07 -14.32 -13.57
C TRP A 83 -4.92 -15.81 -13.87
N ILE A 84 -4.22 -16.59 -13.05
CA ILE A 84 -3.99 -18.03 -13.29
C ILE A 84 -5.28 -18.83 -13.49
N PRO A 85 -6.37 -18.60 -12.72
CA PRO A 85 -7.63 -19.33 -12.92
C PRO A 85 -8.23 -19.17 -14.32
N PHE A 86 -7.96 -18.06 -15.03
CA PHE A 86 -8.47 -17.83 -16.37
C PHE A 86 -7.80 -18.72 -17.42
N ILE A 87 -6.60 -19.26 -17.14
CA ILE A 87 -5.94 -20.24 -18.01
C ILE A 87 -6.81 -21.51 -18.14
N PHE A 88 -7.52 -21.88 -17.07
CA PHE A 88 -8.39 -23.06 -17.08
C PHE A 88 -9.62 -22.90 -17.98
N LEU A 89 -9.99 -21.67 -18.35
CA LEU A 89 -11.09 -21.42 -19.31
C LEU A 89 -10.80 -22.03 -20.69
N PHE A 90 -9.53 -22.05 -21.11
CA PHE A 90 -9.15 -22.67 -22.40
C PHE A 90 -9.40 -24.17 -22.44
N PHE A 91 -9.39 -24.86 -21.29
CA PHE A 91 -9.62 -26.30 -21.20
C PHE A 91 -11.09 -26.67 -20.96
N THR A 92 -11.96 -25.70 -20.69
CA THR A 92 -13.37 -25.94 -20.36
C THR A 92 -14.35 -25.50 -21.46
N THR A 93 -13.85 -25.19 -22.66
CA THR A 93 -14.66 -24.71 -23.80
C THR A 93 -15.76 -25.67 -24.24
N ASP A 94 -15.50 -26.97 -24.13
CA ASP A 94 -16.39 -28.02 -24.65
C ASP A 94 -17.57 -28.33 -23.71
N HIS A 95 -17.54 -27.81 -22.48
CA HIS A 95 -18.53 -28.06 -21.43
C HIS A 95 -19.09 -26.74 -20.88
N PRO A 96 -20.28 -26.29 -21.34
CA PRO A 96 -20.84 -24.98 -21.00
C PRO A 96 -21.03 -24.75 -19.49
N SER A 97 -21.42 -25.79 -18.73
CA SER A 97 -21.60 -25.69 -17.28
C SER A 97 -20.27 -25.52 -16.53
N ALA A 98 -19.22 -26.22 -16.95
CA ALA A 98 -17.89 -26.11 -16.37
C ALA A 98 -17.25 -24.76 -16.70
N PHE A 99 -17.44 -24.27 -17.94
CA PHE A 99 -16.97 -22.95 -18.36
C PHE A 99 -17.51 -21.82 -17.46
N VAL A 100 -18.83 -21.81 -17.21
CA VAL A 100 -19.45 -20.79 -16.34
C VAL A 100 -18.94 -20.91 -14.89
N GLY A 101 -18.78 -22.13 -14.38
CA GLY A 101 -18.24 -22.37 -13.04
C GLY A 101 -16.81 -21.83 -12.87
N VAL A 102 -15.93 -22.10 -13.82
CA VAL A 102 -14.54 -21.60 -13.82
C VAL A 102 -14.50 -20.08 -14.01
N ALA A 103 -15.33 -19.51 -14.89
CA ALA A 103 -15.37 -18.08 -15.12
C ALA A 103 -15.80 -17.31 -13.86
N LEU A 104 -16.88 -17.75 -13.21
CA LEU A 104 -17.38 -17.11 -11.98
C LEU A 104 -16.42 -17.35 -10.81
N GLY A 105 -15.94 -18.58 -10.63
CA GLY A 105 -14.98 -18.92 -9.57
C GLY A 105 -13.66 -18.16 -9.74
N GLY A 106 -13.14 -18.09 -10.96
CA GLY A 106 -11.95 -17.33 -11.32
C GLY A 106 -12.12 -15.82 -11.08
N MET A 107 -13.30 -15.27 -11.39
CA MET A 107 -13.59 -13.86 -11.15
C MET A 107 -13.67 -13.53 -9.65
N VAL A 108 -14.36 -14.35 -8.86
CA VAL A 108 -14.41 -14.18 -7.39
C VAL A 108 -13.02 -14.30 -6.77
N PHE A 109 -12.24 -15.30 -7.20
CA PHE A 109 -10.87 -15.48 -6.75
C PHE A 109 -9.97 -14.29 -7.12
N CYS A 110 -10.08 -13.80 -8.36
CA CYS A 110 -9.31 -12.67 -8.86
C CYS A 110 -9.61 -11.40 -8.05
N ILE A 111 -10.90 -11.06 -7.88
CA ILE A 111 -11.33 -9.90 -7.09
C ILE A 111 -10.87 -10.06 -5.63
N GLY A 112 -11.01 -11.24 -5.06
CA GLY A 112 -10.56 -11.55 -3.70
C GLY A 112 -9.05 -11.33 -3.52
N LEU A 113 -8.22 -11.95 -4.37
CA LEU A 113 -6.77 -11.79 -4.31
C LEU A 113 -6.32 -10.35 -4.57
N MET A 114 -6.92 -9.66 -5.54
CA MET A 114 -6.59 -8.26 -5.82
C MET A 114 -6.92 -7.36 -4.63
N THR A 115 -8.06 -7.59 -3.98
CA THR A 115 -8.46 -6.85 -2.77
C THR A 115 -7.49 -7.10 -1.62
N VAL A 116 -7.14 -8.37 -1.35
CA VAL A 116 -6.16 -8.72 -0.31
C VAL A 116 -4.79 -8.11 -0.61
N SER A 117 -4.34 -8.17 -1.86
CA SER A 117 -3.07 -7.59 -2.31
C SER A 117 -3.05 -6.08 -2.18
N TRP A 118 -4.19 -5.42 -2.42
CA TRP A 118 -4.36 -3.99 -2.24
C TRP A 118 -4.31 -3.59 -0.76
N ILE A 119 -4.98 -4.32 0.13
CA ILE A 119 -4.88 -4.08 1.58
C ILE A 119 -3.43 -4.29 2.05
N TRP A 120 -2.76 -5.33 1.57
CA TRP A 120 -1.38 -5.64 1.89
C TRP A 120 -0.40 -4.53 1.46
N ILE A 121 -0.57 -3.95 0.26
CA ILE A 121 0.32 -2.88 -0.22
C ILE A 121 0.13 -1.60 0.60
N VAL A 122 -1.11 -1.26 0.96
CA VAL A 122 -1.43 -0.11 1.81
C VAL A 122 -0.79 -0.27 3.19
N TYR A 123 -0.93 -1.44 3.81
CA TYR A 123 -0.26 -1.76 5.08
C TYR A 123 1.27 -1.59 4.98
N ARG A 124 1.91 -2.16 3.95
CA ARG A 124 3.36 -2.06 3.73
C ARG A 124 3.83 -0.62 3.52
N ALA A 125 3.03 0.21 2.83
CA ALA A 125 3.32 1.62 2.61
C ALA A 125 3.27 2.41 3.93
N ILE A 126 2.21 2.23 4.73
CA ILE A 126 2.08 2.86 6.05
C ILE A 126 3.24 2.46 6.97
N ARG A 127 3.60 1.17 7.00
CA ARG A 127 4.76 0.70 7.79
C ARG A 127 6.08 1.37 7.37
N GLY A 128 6.29 1.56 6.07
CA GLY A 128 7.45 2.29 5.56
C GLY A 128 7.46 3.75 5.99
N MET A 129 6.31 4.44 5.89
CA MET A 129 6.17 5.85 6.29
C MET A 129 6.37 6.04 7.80
N LEU A 130 5.83 5.14 8.63
CA LEU A 130 6.00 5.19 10.09
C LEU A 130 7.48 5.03 10.49
N ALA A 131 8.17 4.05 9.90
CA ALA A 131 9.60 3.86 10.15
C ALA A 131 10.42 5.09 9.71
N LEU A 132 10.03 5.73 8.61
CA LEU A 132 10.66 6.98 8.15
C LEU A 132 10.43 8.13 9.13
N SER A 133 9.20 8.31 9.65
CA SER A 133 8.90 9.35 10.64
C SER A 133 9.66 9.15 11.96
N GLU A 134 9.99 7.90 12.30
CA GLU A 134 10.79 7.56 13.48
C GLU A 134 12.31 7.60 13.22
N ASN A 135 12.75 8.02 12.02
CA ASN A 135 14.16 7.96 11.58
C ASN A 135 14.79 6.56 11.77
N LYS A 136 14.01 5.50 11.56
CA LYS A 136 14.44 4.10 11.68
C LYS A 136 14.63 3.45 10.30
N PRO A 137 15.68 2.63 10.11
CA PRO A 137 15.89 1.90 8.88
C PRO A 137 14.91 0.71 8.79
N MET A 138 14.51 0.34 7.57
CA MET A 138 13.62 -0.81 7.34
C MET A 138 14.34 -2.16 7.44
N TYR A 139 15.64 -2.16 7.20
CA TYR A 139 16.53 -3.31 7.33
C TYR A 139 17.69 -2.88 8.23
N SER A 140 18.10 -3.73 9.18
CA SER A 140 19.34 -3.52 9.90
C SER A 140 20.48 -3.45 8.88
N MET A 141 21.21 -2.34 8.86
CA MET A 141 22.43 -2.25 8.06
C MET A 141 23.44 -3.22 8.67
N GLN A 142 23.65 -4.36 8.00
CA GLN A 142 24.80 -5.23 8.21
C GLN A 142 25.91 -4.81 7.26
#